data_AF-A0A176RTL3-F1
#
_entry.id   AF-A0A176RTL3-F1
#
_cell.length_a   1.000
_cell.length_b   1.000
_cell.length_c   1.000
_cell.angle_alpha   90.00
_cell.angle_beta   90.00
_cell.angle_gamma   90.00
#
_symmetry.space_group_name_H-M   'P 1'
#
loop_
_entity.id
_entity.type
_entity.pdbx_description
1 polymer ?
#
loop_
_entity_poly.entity_id
_entity_poly.type
_entity_poly.pdbx_seq_one_letter_code
_entity_poly.pdbx_strand_id
1 'polypeptide(L)'
;MFAYHQAYQSNHLARQIYQALDNKSQQLHQLPKAQEKRLKSLETVLNNTSDDTFEYARHLRDLDDHRTTIQTNMTNYVKWLGHIRELSLSTDDLTFLDDFHAKTCQHHQQQMNIYLDYLFGLGNLNF
;
A
#
# COMPACT_ATOMS: atom_id res chain seq x y z
N MET A 1 -13.06 -4.17 -6.33
CA MET A 1 -12.53 -3.25 -7.38
C MET A 1 -11.13 -3.69 -7.81
N PHE A 2 -10.76 -3.57 -9.09
CA PHE A 2 -9.43 -3.98 -9.59
C PHE A 2 -8.28 -3.23 -8.89
N ALA A 3 -8.36 -1.90 -8.79
CA ALA A 3 -7.34 -1.10 -8.11
C ALA A 3 -7.13 -1.48 -6.63
N TYR A 4 -8.19 -1.95 -5.95
CA TYR A 4 -8.06 -2.45 -4.57
C TYR A 4 -7.22 -3.74 -4.50
N HIS A 5 -7.38 -4.65 -5.46
CA HIS A 5 -6.56 -5.86 -5.51
C HIS A 5 -5.08 -5.52 -5.73
N GLN A 6 -4.78 -4.59 -6.63
CA GLN A 6 -3.40 -4.14 -6.88
C GLN A 6 -2.80 -3.45 -5.64
N ALA A 7 -3.60 -2.68 -4.92
CA ALA A 7 -3.17 -2.08 -3.67
C ALA A 7 -2.88 -3.12 -2.59
N TYR A 8 -3.73 -4.13 -2.45
CA TYR A 8 -3.48 -5.24 -1.54
C TYR A 8 -2.14 -5.94 -1.85
N GLN A 9 -1.85 -6.19 -3.14
CA GLN A 9 -0.59 -6.77 -3.58
C GLN A 9 0.60 -5.88 -3.25
N SER A 10 0.50 -4.58 -3.55
CA SER A 10 1.56 -3.60 -3.25
C SER A 10 1.86 -3.50 -1.75
N ASN A 11 0.81 -3.49 -0.90
CA ASN A 11 0.98 -3.53 0.55
C ASN A 11 1.64 -4.84 1.02
N HIS A 12 1.23 -5.99 0.46
CA HIS A 12 1.85 -7.27 0.81
C HIS A 12 3.36 -7.28 0.49
N LEU A 13 3.73 -6.86 -0.72
CA LEU A 13 5.13 -6.80 -1.15
C LEU A 13 5.93 -5.77 -0.33
N ALA A 14 5.38 -4.57 -0.10
CA ALA A 14 6.03 -3.56 0.73
C ALA A 14 6.34 -4.07 2.14
N ARG A 15 5.43 -4.84 2.75
CA ARG A 15 5.65 -5.44 4.08
C ARG A 15 6.77 -6.48 4.08
N GLN A 16 6.84 -7.31 3.04
CA GLN A 16 7.92 -8.31 2.92
C GLN A 16 9.28 -7.63 2.78
N ILE A 17 9.36 -6.57 1.97
CA ILE A 17 10.60 -5.81 1.79
C ILE A 17 10.96 -5.08 3.09
N TYR A 18 10.00 -4.48 3.78
CA TYR A 18 10.24 -3.85 5.08
C TYR A 18 10.86 -4.83 6.09
N GLN A 19 10.35 -6.06 6.17
CA GLN A 19 10.93 -7.10 7.02
C GLN A 19 12.38 -7.44 6.62
N ALA A 20 12.67 -7.48 5.32
CA ALA A 20 14.03 -7.71 4.83
C ALA A 20 14.98 -6.54 5.20
N LEU A 21 14.51 -5.30 5.08
CA LEU A 21 15.25 -4.10 5.48
C LEU A 21 15.50 -4.06 6.99
N ASP A 22 14.51 -4.41 7.82
CA ASP A 22 14.66 -4.48 9.27
C ASP A 22 15.72 -5.53 9.68
N ASN A 23 15.69 -6.70 9.04
CA ASN A 23 16.72 -7.73 9.26
C ASN A 23 18.12 -7.24 8.87
N LYS A 24 18.25 -6.48 7.76
CA LYS A 24 19.53 -5.89 7.33
C LYS A 24 20.03 -4.83 8.31
N SER A 25 19.12 -4.02 8.85
CA SER A 25 19.41 -3.09 9.95
C SER A 25 19.98 -3.82 11.17
N GLN A 26 19.35 -4.92 11.59
CA GLN A 26 19.85 -5.71 12.72
C GLN A 26 21.25 -6.28 12.45
N GLN A 27 21.57 -6.66 11.20
CA GLN A 27 22.92 -7.09 10.82
C GLN A 27 23.96 -5.96 10.95
N LEU A 28 23.58 -4.70 10.66
CA LEU A 28 24.46 -3.54 10.87
C LEU A 28 24.83 -3.36 12.35
N HIS A 29 23.91 -3.67 13.27
CA HIS A 29 24.18 -3.65 14.71
C HIS A 29 25.10 -4.79 15.18
N GLN A 30 25.22 -5.86 14.40
CA GLN A 30 26.00 -7.06 14.74
C GLN A 30 27.34 -7.15 13.97
N LEU A 31 27.82 -6.04 13.40
CA LEU A 31 29.03 -6.04 12.59
C LEU A 31 30.27 -6.51 13.38
N PRO A 32 31.20 -7.25 12.73
CA PRO A 32 32.46 -7.63 13.34
C PRO A 32 33.27 -6.41 13.81
N LYS A 33 33.99 -6.54 14.93
CA LYS A 33 34.91 -5.48 15.41
C LYS A 33 36.17 -5.34 14.54
N ALA A 34 36.63 -6.44 13.96
CA ALA A 34 37.83 -6.46 13.12
C ALA A 34 37.59 -5.69 11.81
N GLN A 35 38.41 -4.67 11.54
CA GLN A 35 38.17 -3.69 10.48
C GLN A 35 37.98 -4.30 9.08
N GLU A 36 38.83 -5.25 8.68
CA GLU A 36 38.73 -5.87 7.35
C GLU A 36 37.44 -6.67 7.18
N LYS A 37 37.07 -7.45 8.20
CA LYS A 37 35.81 -8.22 8.21
C LYS A 37 34.60 -7.30 8.26
N ARG A 38 34.68 -6.21 9.03
CA ARG A 38 33.65 -5.19 9.13
C ARG A 38 33.37 -4.53 7.78
N LEU A 39 34.42 -4.14 7.05
CA LEU A 39 34.28 -3.47 5.75
C LEU A 39 33.61 -4.39 4.72
N LYS A 40 34.04 -5.65 4.63
CA LYS A 40 33.43 -6.66 3.75
C LYS A 40 31.95 -6.90 4.07
N SER A 41 31.60 -6.97 5.36
CA SER A 41 30.20 -7.10 5.80
C SER A 41 29.39 -5.86 5.43
N LEU A 42 29.92 -4.66 5.64
CA LEU A 42 29.26 -3.40 5.27
C LEU A 42 28.98 -3.30 3.77
N GLU A 43 29.96 -3.61 2.94
CA GLU A 43 29.80 -3.61 1.48
C GLU A 43 28.69 -4.56 1.02
N THR A 44 28.66 -5.77 1.61
CA THR A 44 27.60 -6.76 1.33
C THR A 44 26.22 -6.25 1.74
N VAL A 45 26.07 -5.66 2.93
CA VAL A 45 24.78 -5.15 3.38
C VAL A 45 24.34 -3.99 2.49
N LEU A 46 25.22 -3.04 2.20
CA LEU A 46 24.90 -1.86 1.38
C LEU A 46 24.45 -2.21 -0.03
N ASN A 47 25.19 -3.08 -0.73
CA ASN A 47 24.85 -3.50 -2.09
C ASN A 47 23.49 -4.19 -2.17
N ASN A 48 23.07 -4.89 -1.11
CA ASN A 48 21.77 -5.56 -1.06
C ASN A 48 20.66 -4.66 -0.49
N THR A 49 20.99 -3.52 0.10
CA THR A 49 19.99 -2.63 0.74
C THR A 49 19.44 -1.60 -0.24
N SER A 50 20.24 -1.16 -1.20
CA SER A 50 19.81 -0.15 -2.20
C SER A 50 18.58 -0.61 -2.97
N ASP A 51 18.60 -1.83 -3.49
CA ASP A 51 17.54 -2.35 -4.36
C ASP A 51 16.23 -2.50 -3.58
N ASP A 52 16.28 -3.12 -2.39
CA ASP A 52 15.14 -3.24 -1.50
C ASP A 52 14.57 -1.87 -1.10
N THR A 53 15.41 -0.87 -0.86
CA THR A 53 14.94 0.47 -0.48
C THR A 53 14.19 1.14 -1.63
N PHE A 54 14.70 1.04 -2.86
CA PHE A 54 14.03 1.59 -4.04
C PHE A 54 12.72 0.85 -4.34
N GLU A 55 12.71 -0.47 -4.21
CA GLU A 55 11.54 -1.31 -4.41
C GLU A 55 10.46 -1.06 -3.35
N TYR A 56 10.85 -0.89 -2.09
CA TYR A 56 9.96 -0.47 -1.02
C TYR A 56 9.31 0.89 -1.33
N ALA A 57 10.12 1.90 -1.67
CA ALA A 57 9.64 3.24 -2.01
C ALA A 57 8.70 3.22 -3.24
N ARG A 58 8.96 2.35 -4.22
CA ARG A 58 8.06 2.14 -5.36
C ARG A 58 6.70 1.63 -4.92
N HIS A 59 6.65 0.59 -4.08
CA HIS A 59 5.36 0.07 -3.59
C HIS A 59 4.59 1.07 -2.72
N LEU A 60 5.27 1.94 -1.96
CA LEU A 60 4.59 3.03 -1.26
C LEU A 60 3.93 4.02 -2.23
N ARG A 61 4.62 4.37 -3.32
CA ARG A 61 4.05 5.23 -4.37
C ARG A 61 2.88 4.55 -5.06
N ASP A 62 3.01 3.28 -5.44
CA ASP A 62 1.95 2.51 -6.09
C ASP A 62 0.69 2.44 -5.21
N LEU A 63 0.86 2.28 -3.89
CA LEU A 63 -0.25 2.32 -2.94
C LEU A 63 -0.98 3.67 -2.92
N ASP A 64 -0.24 4.78 -3.01
CA ASP A 64 -0.81 6.12 -3.06
C ASP A 64 -1.57 6.36 -4.38
N ASP A 65 -1.02 5.90 -5.50
CA ASP A 65 -1.65 5.94 -6.82
C ASP A 65 -2.94 5.08 -6.85
N HIS A 66 -2.90 3.89 -6.25
CA HIS A 66 -4.07 3.04 -6.12
C HIS A 66 -5.12 3.67 -5.20
N ARG A 67 -4.73 4.32 -4.10
CA ARG A 67 -5.67 5.07 -3.23
C ARG A 67 -6.40 6.13 -4.04
N THR A 68 -5.66 6.93 -4.81
CA THR A 68 -6.22 7.99 -5.65
C THR A 68 -7.18 7.43 -6.71
N THR A 69 -6.80 6.32 -7.34
CA THR A 69 -7.65 5.61 -8.31
C THR A 69 -8.95 5.11 -7.67
N ILE A 70 -8.85 4.49 -6.50
CA ILE A 70 -9.99 3.96 -5.73
C ILE A 70 -10.94 5.09 -5.33
N GLN A 71 -10.41 6.21 -4.83
CA GLN A 71 -11.21 7.39 -4.49
C GLN A 71 -11.93 7.97 -5.71
N THR A 72 -11.21 8.11 -6.83
CA THR A 72 -11.79 8.61 -8.09
C THR A 72 -12.90 7.70 -8.59
N ASN A 73 -12.69 6.38 -8.56
CA ASN A 73 -13.70 5.40 -8.95
C ASN A 73 -14.95 5.47 -8.07
N MET A 74 -14.80 5.71 -6.76
CA MET A 74 -15.95 5.90 -5.87
C MET A 74 -16.72 7.17 -6.20
N THR A 75 -16.03 8.30 -6.41
CA THR A 75 -16.69 9.55 -6.79
C THR A 75 -17.47 9.39 -8.10
N ASN A 76 -16.85 8.75 -9.09
CA ASN A 76 -17.51 8.46 -10.37
C ASN A 76 -18.71 7.52 -10.17
N TYR A 77 -18.57 6.48 -9.36
CA TYR A 77 -19.65 5.56 -9.06
C TYR A 77 -20.88 6.26 -8.48
N VAL A 78 -20.68 7.11 -7.45
CA VAL A 78 -21.78 7.86 -6.81
C VAL A 78 -22.46 8.79 -7.81
N LYS A 79 -21.68 9.49 -8.63
CA LYS A 79 -22.22 10.37 -9.69
C LYS A 79 -23.10 9.59 -10.67
N TRP A 80 -22.62 8.46 -11.18
CA TRP A 80 -23.36 7.65 -12.14
C TRP A 80 -24.58 6.96 -11.52
N LEU A 81 -24.50 6.53 -10.26
CA LEU A 81 -25.66 6.02 -9.53
C LEU A 81 -26.76 7.08 -9.39
N GLY A 82 -26.38 8.35 -9.18
CA GLY A 82 -27.30 9.49 -9.22
C GLY A 82 -28.04 9.59 -10.55
N HIS A 83 -27.31 9.55 -11.67
CA HIS A 83 -27.94 9.60 -13.00
C HIS A 83 -28.82 8.38 -13.30
N ILE A 84 -28.44 7.18 -12.85
CA ILE A 84 -29.28 5.98 -13.00
C ILE A 84 -30.61 6.19 -12.27
N ARG A 85 -30.58 6.73 -11.05
CA ARG A 85 -31.80 7.01 -10.28
C ARG A 85 -32.74 8.01 -10.95
N GLU A 86 -32.18 9.04 -11.60
CA GLU A 86 -32.98 10.01 -12.36
C GLU A 86 -33.74 9.37 -13.53
N LEU A 87 -33.23 8.25 -14.06
CA LEU A 87 -33.80 7.52 -15.19
C LEU A 87 -34.62 6.29 -14.76
N SER A 88 -34.55 5.89 -13.50
CA SER A 88 -35.21 4.70 -12.96
C SER A 88 -36.69 4.92 -12.66
N LEU A 89 -37.46 3.84 -12.80
CA LEU A 89 -38.85 3.79 -12.36
C LEU A 89 -38.92 3.58 -10.84
N SER A 90 -40.02 3.98 -10.22
CA SER A 90 -40.24 3.78 -8.78
C SER A 90 -40.30 2.30 -8.36
N THR A 91 -40.45 1.39 -9.32
CA THR A 91 -40.44 -0.06 -9.13
C THR A 91 -39.05 -0.68 -9.22
N ASP A 92 -38.06 0.07 -9.70
CA ASP A 92 -36.70 -0.44 -9.85
C ASP A 92 -36.03 -0.52 -8.47
N ASP A 93 -35.50 -1.70 -8.15
CA ASP A 93 -34.70 -1.90 -6.93
C ASP A 93 -33.22 -1.69 -7.23
N LEU A 94 -32.70 -0.56 -6.76
CA LEU A 94 -31.28 -0.19 -6.86
C LEU A 94 -30.51 -0.43 -5.56
N THR A 95 -31.12 -1.07 -4.55
CA THR A 95 -30.53 -1.25 -3.21
C THR A 95 -29.17 -1.95 -3.26
N PHE A 96 -28.97 -2.87 -4.20
CA PHE A 96 -27.68 -3.55 -4.35
C PHE A 96 -26.53 -2.60 -4.75
N LEU A 97 -26.83 -1.53 -5.51
CA LEU A 97 -25.85 -0.51 -5.90
C LEU A 97 -25.49 0.37 -4.71
N ASP A 98 -26.48 0.71 -3.89
CA ASP A 98 -26.26 1.40 -2.63
C ASP A 98 -25.42 0.57 -1.66
N ASP A 99 -25.76 -0.70 -1.51
CA ASP A 99 -25.01 -1.65 -0.69
C ASP A 99 -23.58 -1.82 -1.18
N PHE A 100 -23.37 -1.88 -2.50
CA PHE A 100 -22.02 -1.94 -3.06
C PHE A 100 -21.19 -0.71 -2.66
N HIS A 101 -21.76 0.50 -2.74
CA HIS A 101 -21.07 1.70 -2.30
C HIS A 101 -20.83 1.72 -0.78
N ALA A 102 -21.88 1.50 0.01
CA ALA A 102 -21.81 1.61 1.47
C ALA A 102 -20.93 0.51 2.10
N LYS A 103 -20.95 -0.71 1.56
CA LYS A 103 -20.23 -1.84 2.16
C LYS A 103 -18.86 -2.05 1.51
N THR A 104 -18.81 -2.11 0.18
CA THR A 104 -17.58 -2.53 -0.53
C THR A 104 -16.62 -1.36 -0.72
N CYS A 105 -17.11 -0.25 -1.26
CA CYS A 105 -16.27 0.91 -1.55
C CYS A 105 -15.70 1.54 -0.27
N GLN A 106 -16.54 1.76 0.74
CA GLN A 106 -16.09 2.30 2.04
C GLN A 106 -15.10 1.37 2.74
N HIS A 107 -15.35 0.05 2.75
CA HIS A 107 -14.41 -0.92 3.30
C HIS A 107 -13.05 -0.85 2.61
N HIS A 108 -13.02 -0.81 1.27
CA HIS A 108 -11.77 -0.66 0.52
C HIS A 108 -11.04 0.64 0.87
N GLN A 109 -11.75 1.76 1.01
CA GLN A 109 -11.14 3.03 1.43
C GLN A 109 -10.48 2.91 2.81
N GLN A 110 -11.19 2.32 3.77
CA GLN A 110 -10.69 2.14 5.12
C GLN A 110 -9.43 1.26 5.15
N GLN A 111 -9.45 0.14 4.42
CA GLN A 111 -8.29 -0.75 4.32
C GLN A 111 -7.08 -0.05 3.68
N MET A 112 -7.30 0.78 2.66
CA MET A 112 -6.22 1.57 2.04
C MET A 112 -5.54 2.52 3.03
N ASN A 113 -6.33 3.23 3.84
CA ASN A 113 -5.79 4.11 4.86
C ASN A 113 -4.98 3.31 5.90
N ILE A 114 -5.49 2.15 6.34
CA ILE A 114 -4.76 1.27 7.26
C ILE A 114 -3.43 0.80 6.67
N TYR A 115 -3.38 0.44 5.38
CA TYR A 115 -2.13 0.03 4.73
C TYR A 115 -1.10 1.16 4.70
N LEU A 116 -1.52 2.36 4.31
CA LEU A 116 -0.65 3.53 4.26
C LEU A 116 -0.20 3.96 5.65
N ASP A 117 -1.10 4.03 6.63
CA ASP A 117 -0.77 4.42 8.00
C ASP A 117 0.24 3.45 8.62
N TYR A 118 0.06 2.14 8.39
CA TYR A 118 1.02 1.13 8.84
C TYR A 118 2.38 1.33 8.18
N LEU A 119 2.42 1.47 6.87
CA LEU A 119 3.68 1.53 6.13
C LEU A 119 4.43 2.87 6.30
N PHE A 120 3.72 4.00 6.34
CA PHE A 120 4.31 5.30 6.66
C PHE A 120 4.70 5.39 8.14
N GLY A 121 3.93 4.78 9.05
CA GLY A 121 4.31 4.66 10.45
C GLY A 121 5.61 3.89 10.64
N LEU A 122 5.83 2.84 9.86
CA LEU A 122 7.09 2.09 9.83
C LEU A 122 8.22 2.87 9.16
N GLY A 123 7.95 3.62 8.08
CA GLY A 123 8.96 4.43 7.38
C GLY A 123 9.47 5.65 8.17
N ASN A 124 8.75 6.10 9.19
CA ASN A 124 9.14 7.19 10.09
C ASN A 124 9.98 6.73 11.29
N LEU A 125 10.25 5.43 11.44
CA LEU A 125 11.24 4.93 12.39
C LEU A 125 12.64 5.12 11.79
N ASN A 126 13.19 6.31 12.05
CA ASN A 126 14.48 6.79 11.58
C ASN A 126 15.62 5.75 11.69
N PHE A 127 16.32 5.53 10.56
CA PHE A 127 17.72 5.12 10.51
C PHE A 127 18.63 6.34 10.44
#